data_AF-A0A973DJA6-F1
#
_entry.id   AF-A0A973DJA6-F1
#
_cell.length_a   1.000
_cell.length_b   1.000
_cell.length_c   1.000
_cell.angle_alpha   90.00
_cell.angle_beta   90.00
_cell.angle_gamma   90.00
#
_symmetry.space_group_name_H-M   'P 1'
#
loop_
_entity.id
_entity.type
_entity.pdbx_description
1 polymer ?
#
loop_
_entity_poly.entity_id
_entity_poly.type
_entity_poly.pdbx_seq_one_letter_code
_entity_poly.pdbx_strand_id
1 'polypeptide(L)'
;MKTRINLYVEKLKPVKEVLPLTSLLTLWSVVAGLVVITSAGIFILNYQAANLHQQMTNRLEQQQQLLATKIAEYSAKNDKQQLTSIKAALLKKITADNRVLAAIKGQTRANSNGFSGVFDALSKLNANNVWLTEISVNQNQLKLVGGAIYSKDIPTWLEGLSRNKYLAGQDFSSLEIKRENDHLKFLFNNELKQSTQQVLP
;
A
#
# COMPACT_ATOMS: atom_id res chain seq x y z
N MET A 1 142.09 18.89 11.60
CA MET A 1 140.95 17.94 11.66
C MET A 1 139.67 18.76 11.81
N LYS A 2 138.64 18.56 10.97
CA LYS A 2 137.38 19.33 11.04
C LYS A 2 136.28 18.47 11.68
N THR A 3 135.84 18.84 12.86
CA THR A 3 134.72 18.20 13.58
C THR A 3 133.41 18.79 13.05
N ARG A 4 132.52 17.95 12.51
CA ARG A 4 131.18 18.36 12.07
C ARG A 4 130.20 18.07 13.20
N ILE A 5 129.65 19.13 13.79
CA ILE A 5 128.53 19.01 14.75
C ILE A 5 127.25 18.91 13.92
N ASN A 6 126.51 17.82 14.11
CA ASN A 6 125.20 17.66 13.49
C ASN A 6 124.17 18.47 14.27
N LEU A 7 123.79 19.62 13.73
CA LEU A 7 122.77 20.52 14.31
C LEU A 7 121.34 20.10 13.95
N TYR A 8 121.17 19.07 13.11
CA TYR A 8 119.87 18.59 12.71
C TYR A 8 119.35 17.57 13.73
N VAL A 9 118.62 18.09 14.72
CA VAL A 9 117.98 17.31 15.78
C VAL A 9 116.56 16.91 15.38
N GLU A 10 116.12 15.71 15.77
CA GLU A 10 114.81 15.10 15.45
C GLU A 10 113.62 16.05 15.68
N LYS A 11 113.73 16.93 16.70
CA LYS A 11 112.73 17.94 17.10
C LYS A 11 112.56 19.11 16.12
N LEU A 12 113.46 19.28 15.15
CA LEU A 12 113.37 20.30 14.08
C LEU A 12 112.67 19.77 12.82
N LYS A 13 112.20 18.51 12.82
CA LYS A 13 111.42 17.99 11.70
C LYS A 13 110.07 18.74 11.66
N PRO A 14 109.70 19.36 10.53
CA PRO A 14 108.43 20.07 10.42
C PRO A 14 107.27 19.09 10.63
N VAL A 15 106.45 19.36 11.66
CA VAL A 15 105.25 18.58 11.95
C VAL A 15 104.25 18.83 10.83
N LYS A 16 104.00 17.82 10.00
CA LYS A 16 102.96 17.90 8.97
C LYS A 16 101.60 17.82 9.66
N GLU A 17 100.83 18.89 9.61
CA GLU A 17 99.43 18.87 10.01
C GLU A 17 98.68 17.93 9.08
N VAL A 18 98.26 16.78 9.61
CA VAL A 18 97.56 15.75 8.83
C VAL A 18 96.20 16.22 8.33
N LEU A 19 95.63 17.26 8.95
CA LEU A 19 94.39 17.94 8.57
C LEU A 19 94.54 19.45 8.79
N PRO A 20 94.92 20.23 7.76
CA PRO A 20 94.87 21.69 7.88
C PRO A 20 93.41 22.14 8.02
N LEU A 21 93.18 23.21 8.80
CA LEU A 21 91.84 23.75 9.09
C LEU A 21 91.02 24.04 7.82
N THR A 22 91.70 24.41 6.73
CA THR A 22 91.10 24.63 5.40
C THR A 22 90.50 23.36 4.81
N SER A 23 91.14 22.20 4.96
CA SER A 23 90.60 20.92 4.49
C SER A 23 89.35 20.52 5.26
N LEU A 24 89.32 20.78 6.58
CA LEU A 24 88.14 20.53 7.40
C LEU A 24 86.98 21.45 6.99
N LEU A 25 87.25 22.74 6.76
CA LEU A 25 86.26 23.71 6.33
C LEU A 25 85.64 23.35 4.96
N THR A 26 86.46 22.92 4.00
CA THR A 26 85.96 22.46 2.68
C THR A 26 85.08 21.23 2.78
N LEU A 27 85.46 20.24 3.61
CA LEU A 27 84.67 19.04 3.84
C LEU A 27 83.29 19.40 4.44
N TRP A 28 83.27 20.26 5.46
CA TRP A 28 82.02 20.73 6.06
C TRP A 28 81.15 21.52 5.09
N SER A 29 81.75 22.35 4.24
CA SER A 29 81.01 23.10 3.22
C SER A 29 80.37 22.16 2.19
N VAL A 30 81.06 21.11 1.76
CA VAL A 30 80.52 20.09 0.84
C VAL A 30 79.37 19.32 1.51
N VAL A 31 79.55 18.89 2.75
CA VAL A 31 78.51 18.17 3.50
C VAL A 31 77.28 19.06 3.71
N ALA A 32 77.46 20.32 4.13
CA ALA A 32 76.38 21.28 4.28
C ALA A 32 75.66 21.53 2.96
N GLY A 33 76.40 21.68 1.85
CA GLY A 33 75.82 21.81 0.51
C GLY A 33 74.97 20.60 0.13
N LEU A 34 75.45 19.38 0.40
CA LEU A 34 74.70 18.15 0.13
C LEU A 34 73.42 18.07 0.97
N VAL A 35 73.48 18.47 2.25
CA VAL A 35 72.31 18.51 3.14
C VAL A 35 71.28 19.54 2.64
N VAL A 36 71.71 20.71 2.20
CA VAL A 36 70.81 21.73 1.64
C VAL A 36 70.16 21.23 0.35
N ILE A 37 70.91 20.59 -0.55
CA ILE A 37 70.36 20.06 -1.80
C ILE A 37 69.35 18.94 -1.54
N THR A 38 69.68 18.00 -0.66
CA THR A 38 68.79 16.88 -0.33
C THR A 38 67.55 17.34 0.42
N SER A 39 67.68 18.26 1.39
CA SER A 39 66.53 18.83 2.10
C SER A 39 65.62 19.65 1.18
N ALA A 40 66.17 20.45 0.25
CA ALA A 40 65.39 21.16 -0.76
C ALA A 40 64.63 20.19 -1.67
N GLY A 41 65.27 19.11 -2.13
CA GLY A 41 64.62 18.07 -2.93
C GLY A 41 63.46 17.39 -2.18
N ILE A 42 63.68 17.02 -0.92
CA ILE A 42 62.65 16.42 -0.06
C ILE A 42 61.49 17.40 0.16
N PHE A 43 61.76 18.69 0.38
CA PHE A 43 60.74 19.71 0.58
C PHE A 43 59.85 19.87 -0.65
N ILE A 44 60.44 19.93 -1.85
CA ILE A 44 59.69 20.04 -3.11
C ILE A 44 58.79 18.82 -3.34
N LEU A 45 59.31 17.61 -3.11
CA LEU A 45 58.55 16.37 -3.27
C LEU A 45 57.38 16.30 -2.29
N ASN A 46 57.59 16.65 -1.02
CA ASN A 46 56.52 16.69 -0.02
C ASN A 46 55.45 17.73 -0.35
N TYR A 47 55.86 18.91 -0.82
CA TYR A 47 54.91 19.96 -1.22
C TYR A 47 54.04 19.51 -2.40
N GLN A 48 54.63 18.85 -3.41
CA GLN A 48 53.89 18.31 -4.54
C GLN A 48 52.95 17.17 -4.13
N ALA A 49 53.40 16.29 -3.24
CA ALA A 49 52.57 15.21 -2.67
C ALA A 49 51.39 15.77 -1.87
N ALA A 50 51.61 16.80 -1.05
CA ALA A 50 50.56 17.46 -0.27
C ALA A 50 49.50 18.10 -1.17
N ASN A 51 49.93 18.81 -2.22
CA ASN A 51 49.02 19.41 -3.20
C ASN A 51 48.19 18.35 -3.94
N LEU A 52 48.81 17.24 -4.35
CA LEU A 52 48.10 16.14 -5.00
C LEU A 52 47.09 15.49 -4.05
N HIS A 53 47.49 15.28 -2.78
CA HIS A 53 46.60 14.74 -1.77
C HIS A 53 45.39 15.66 -1.56
N GLN A 54 45.60 16.97 -1.44
CA GLN A 54 44.53 17.95 -1.28
C GLN A 54 43.59 17.99 -2.50
N GLN A 55 44.11 17.86 -3.72
CA GLN A 55 43.26 17.76 -4.91
C GLN A 55 42.38 16.51 -4.89
N MET A 56 42.94 15.38 -4.46
CA MET A 56 42.21 14.12 -4.34
C MET A 56 41.13 14.18 -3.27
N THR A 57 41.41 14.78 -2.11
CA THR A 57 40.41 14.98 -1.05
C THR A 57 39.29 15.90 -1.52
N ASN A 58 39.61 17.00 -2.20
CA ASN A 58 38.59 17.92 -2.72
C ASN A 58 37.70 17.24 -3.78
N ARG A 59 38.28 16.43 -4.66
CA ARG A 59 37.51 15.63 -5.63
C ARG A 59 36.61 14.62 -4.94
N LEU A 60 37.11 13.95 -3.91
CA LEU A 60 36.34 12.98 -3.14
C LEU A 60 35.16 13.66 -2.43
N GLU A 61 35.39 14.83 -1.82
CA GLU A 61 34.35 15.63 -1.17
C GLU A 61 33.29 16.09 -2.16
N GLN A 62 33.70 16.58 -3.33
CA GLN A 62 32.78 16.93 -4.43
C GLN A 62 31.94 15.73 -4.88
N GLN A 63 32.55 14.55 -5.02
CA GLN A 63 31.83 13.33 -5.39
C GLN A 63 30.84 12.92 -4.30
N GLN A 64 31.21 13.03 -3.02
CA GLN A 64 30.31 12.75 -1.91
C GLN A 64 29.12 13.72 -1.88
N GLN A 65 29.36 15.02 -2.09
CA GLN A 65 28.30 16.02 -2.19
C GLN A 65 27.36 15.73 -3.35
N LEU A 66 27.88 15.43 -4.55
CA LEU A 66 27.07 15.04 -5.70
C LEU A 66 26.23 13.80 -5.44
N LEU A 67 26.81 12.81 -4.75
CA LEU A 67 26.10 11.59 -4.39
C LEU A 67 25.00 11.88 -3.36
N ALA A 68 25.26 12.70 -2.35
CA ALA A 68 24.28 13.13 -1.36
C ALA A 68 23.13 13.91 -2.01
N THR A 69 23.42 14.83 -2.93
CA THR A 69 22.39 15.56 -3.70
C THR A 69 21.56 14.60 -4.54
N LYS A 70 22.17 13.66 -5.26
CA LYS A 70 21.42 12.65 -6.02
C LYS A 70 20.55 11.80 -5.11
N ILE A 71 21.07 11.33 -3.97
CA ILE A 71 20.29 10.56 -2.99
C ILE A 71 19.11 11.37 -2.47
N ALA A 72 19.30 12.67 -2.19
CA ALA A 72 18.22 13.57 -1.78
C ALA A 72 17.17 13.80 -2.88
N GLU A 73 17.58 13.94 -4.14
CA GLU A 73 16.66 14.02 -5.28
C GLU A 73 15.88 12.71 -5.47
N TYR A 74 16.55 11.56 -5.37
CA TYR A 74 15.92 10.25 -5.49
C TYR A 74 15.00 9.95 -4.30
N SER A 75 15.31 10.40 -3.08
CA SER A 75 14.45 10.22 -1.92
C SER A 75 13.23 11.15 -1.97
N ALA A 76 13.40 12.39 -2.45
CA ALA A 76 12.29 13.30 -2.72
C ALA A 76 11.37 12.78 -3.83
N LYS A 77 11.93 12.14 -4.86
CA LYS A 77 11.15 11.55 -5.96
C LYS A 77 10.52 10.20 -5.61
N ASN A 78 11.17 9.42 -4.75
CA ASN A 78 10.64 8.20 -4.14
C ASN A 78 10.06 8.48 -2.75
N ASP A 79 9.28 9.56 -2.63
CA ASP A 79 8.49 9.78 -1.44
C ASP A 79 7.47 8.63 -1.33
N LYS A 80 7.87 7.55 -0.66
CA LYS A 80 7.04 6.37 -0.38
C LYS A 80 5.72 6.80 0.23
N GLN A 81 5.67 7.97 0.86
CA GLN A 81 4.47 8.57 1.41
C GLN A 81 3.47 8.99 0.32
N GLN A 82 3.92 9.58 -0.79
CA GLN A 82 3.05 9.87 -1.96
C GLN A 82 2.54 8.59 -2.63
N LEU A 83 3.41 7.58 -2.81
CA LEU A 83 2.96 6.33 -3.43
C LEU A 83 1.96 5.58 -2.53
N THR A 84 2.17 5.63 -1.21
CA THR A 84 1.27 5.04 -0.22
C THR A 84 -0.05 5.80 -0.13
N SER A 85 -0.05 7.12 -0.20
CA SER A 85 -1.26 7.93 -0.19
C SER A 85 -2.10 7.74 -1.45
N ILE A 86 -1.46 7.68 -2.63
CA ILE A 86 -2.12 7.37 -3.91
C ILE A 86 -2.73 5.97 -3.85
N LYS A 87 -1.98 4.96 -3.36
CA LYS A 87 -2.48 3.60 -3.20
C LYS A 87 -3.67 3.54 -2.24
N ALA A 88 -3.61 4.23 -1.11
CA ALA A 88 -4.69 4.29 -0.14
C ALA A 88 -5.94 4.97 -0.72
N ALA A 89 -5.78 6.06 -1.47
CA ALA A 89 -6.88 6.73 -2.17
C ALA A 89 -7.53 5.83 -3.22
N LEU A 90 -6.73 5.10 -4.00
CA LEU A 90 -7.22 4.14 -5.00
C LEU A 90 -8.00 2.99 -4.35
N LEU A 91 -7.48 2.42 -3.26
CA LEU A 91 -8.16 1.36 -2.51
C LEU A 91 -9.48 1.84 -1.91
N LYS A 92 -9.53 3.07 -1.39
CA LYS A 92 -10.77 3.68 -0.88
C LYS A 92 -11.82 3.82 -1.98
N LYS A 93 -11.41 4.25 -3.18
CA LYS A 93 -12.30 4.35 -4.36
C LYS A 93 -12.85 2.98 -4.76
N ILE A 94 -11.98 1.99 -4.93
CA ILE A 94 -12.38 0.60 -5.27
C ILE A 94 -13.37 0.04 -4.24
N THR A 95 -13.14 0.32 -2.95
CA THR A 95 -14.03 -0.15 -1.87
C THR A 95 -15.40 0.52 -1.93
N ALA A 96 -15.46 1.81 -2.24
CA ALA A 96 -16.72 2.54 -2.43
C ALA A 96 -17.49 2.00 -3.65
N ASP A 97 -16.83 1.83 -4.79
CA ASP A 97 -17.44 1.30 -6.02
C ASP A 97 -17.99 -0.10 -5.79
N ASN A 98 -17.25 -0.97 -5.09
CA ASN A 98 -17.71 -2.31 -4.74
C ASN A 98 -18.92 -2.31 -3.79
N ARG A 99 -19.01 -1.36 -2.85
CA ARG A 99 -20.20 -1.21 -1.99
C ARG A 99 -21.42 -0.81 -2.79
N VAL A 100 -21.27 0.13 -3.73
CA VAL A 100 -22.34 0.55 -4.63
C VAL A 100 -22.79 -0.64 -5.49
N LEU A 101 -21.86 -1.37 -6.09
CA LEU A 101 -22.16 -2.58 -6.87
C LEU A 101 -22.85 -3.66 -6.03
N ALA A 102 -22.45 -3.84 -4.77
CA ALA A 102 -23.09 -4.80 -3.87
C ALA A 102 -24.53 -4.38 -3.52
N ALA A 103 -24.77 -3.09 -3.28
CA ALA A 103 -26.11 -2.55 -3.04
C ALA A 103 -27.03 -2.75 -4.25
N ILE A 104 -26.54 -2.45 -5.47
CA ILE A 104 -27.27 -2.68 -6.71
C ILE A 104 -27.57 -4.17 -6.90
N LYS A 105 -26.55 -5.04 -6.76
CA LYS A 105 -26.73 -6.50 -6.91
C LYS A 105 -27.68 -7.09 -5.86
N GLY A 106 -27.64 -6.60 -4.62
CA GLY A 106 -28.57 -6.99 -3.56
C GLY A 106 -30.01 -6.63 -3.91
N GLN A 107 -30.23 -5.41 -4.42
CA GLN A 107 -31.54 -4.95 -4.84
C GLN A 107 -32.06 -5.69 -6.08
N THR A 108 -31.20 -5.98 -7.07
CA THR A 108 -31.58 -6.75 -8.26
C THR A 108 -31.88 -8.23 -7.94
N ARG A 109 -31.12 -8.86 -7.03
CA ARG A 109 -31.40 -10.26 -6.61
C ARG A 109 -32.69 -10.36 -5.81
N ALA A 110 -32.97 -9.41 -4.92
CA ALA A 110 -34.24 -9.35 -4.19
C ALA A 110 -35.44 -9.22 -5.14
N ASN A 111 -35.28 -8.50 -6.27
CA ASN A 111 -36.37 -8.25 -7.20
C ASN A 111 -36.54 -9.30 -8.31
N SER A 112 -35.57 -10.19 -8.56
CA SER A 112 -35.59 -11.10 -9.72
C SER A 112 -35.98 -12.55 -9.41
N ASN A 113 -35.75 -13.03 -8.18
CA ASN A 113 -35.99 -14.45 -7.85
C ASN A 113 -37.36 -14.73 -7.21
N GLY A 114 -38.11 -13.72 -6.77
CA GLY A 114 -39.40 -13.89 -6.08
C GLY A 114 -40.63 -13.95 -7.00
N PHE A 115 -40.71 -13.07 -8.01
CA PHE A 115 -41.93 -12.91 -8.79
C PHE A 115 -42.19 -14.07 -9.76
N SER A 116 -41.19 -14.46 -10.55
CA SER A 116 -41.37 -15.45 -11.62
C SER A 116 -41.80 -16.81 -11.10
N GLY A 117 -41.30 -17.24 -9.94
CA GLY A 117 -41.72 -18.50 -9.31
C GLY A 117 -43.16 -18.47 -8.78
N VAL A 118 -43.59 -17.33 -8.22
CA VAL A 118 -44.97 -17.14 -7.74
C VAL A 118 -45.95 -17.13 -8.91
N PHE A 119 -45.65 -16.41 -9.98
CA PHE A 119 -46.51 -16.38 -11.18
C PHE A 119 -46.56 -17.74 -11.90
N ASP A 120 -45.44 -18.47 -12.00
CA ASP A 120 -45.41 -19.83 -12.54
C ASP A 120 -46.27 -20.79 -11.69
N ALA A 121 -46.18 -20.70 -10.36
CA ALA A 121 -47.01 -21.49 -9.44
C ALA A 121 -48.51 -21.20 -9.60
N LEU A 122 -48.89 -19.94 -9.73
CA LEU A 122 -50.28 -19.52 -9.95
C LEU A 122 -50.82 -20.01 -11.30
N SER A 123 -50.00 -19.96 -12.35
CA SER A 123 -50.41 -20.39 -13.70
C SER A 123 -50.70 -21.89 -13.81
N LYS A 124 -50.03 -22.72 -13.00
CA LYS A 124 -50.20 -24.18 -12.99
C LYS A 124 -51.45 -24.61 -12.21
N LEU A 125 -52.00 -23.72 -11.38
CA LEU A 125 -53.16 -24.00 -10.55
C LEU A 125 -54.45 -23.62 -11.30
N ASN A 126 -54.91 -24.49 -12.19
CA ASN A 126 -56.18 -24.31 -12.89
C ASN A 126 -57.35 -24.49 -11.92
N ALA A 127 -58.04 -23.40 -11.58
CA ALA A 127 -59.24 -23.43 -10.73
C ALA A 127 -60.43 -22.80 -11.47
N ASN A 128 -61.39 -23.64 -11.86
CA ASN A 128 -62.53 -23.19 -12.67
C ASN A 128 -63.51 -22.28 -11.91
N ASN A 129 -63.49 -22.30 -10.57
CA ASN A 129 -64.45 -21.60 -9.72
C ASN A 129 -63.82 -20.51 -8.84
N VAL A 130 -62.53 -20.21 -9.04
CA VAL A 130 -61.76 -19.23 -8.27
C VAL A 130 -60.95 -18.38 -9.25
N TRP A 131 -61.03 -17.05 -9.12
CA TRP A 131 -60.23 -16.12 -9.92
C TRP A 131 -59.53 -15.10 -9.04
N LEU A 132 -58.48 -14.49 -9.57
CA LEU A 132 -57.72 -13.44 -8.91
C LEU A 132 -57.95 -12.09 -9.60
N THR A 133 -58.08 -11.03 -8.82
CA THR A 133 -58.23 -9.64 -9.28
C THR A 133 -57.01 -8.79 -8.94
N GLU A 134 -56.30 -9.09 -7.85
CA GLU A 134 -55.09 -8.38 -7.45
C GLU A 134 -54.05 -9.39 -6.95
N ILE A 135 -52.84 -9.28 -7.47
CA ILE A 135 -51.68 -10.07 -7.04
C ILE A 135 -50.59 -9.06 -6.68
N SER A 136 -50.16 -9.06 -5.42
CA SER A 136 -49.04 -8.23 -4.96
C SER A 136 -48.02 -9.11 -4.24
N VAL A 137 -46.76 -8.99 -4.65
CA VAL A 137 -45.62 -9.75 -4.12
C VAL A 137 -44.57 -8.74 -3.70
N ASN A 138 -44.12 -8.79 -2.44
CA ASN A 138 -43.12 -7.87 -1.93
C ASN A 138 -42.14 -8.58 -1.00
N GLN A 139 -40.89 -8.81 -1.44
CA GLN A 139 -39.76 -9.47 -0.74
C GLN A 139 -40.08 -10.82 -0.04
N ASN A 140 -41.00 -10.85 0.92
CA ASN A 140 -41.51 -12.02 1.65
C ASN A 140 -43.03 -12.02 1.90
N GLN A 141 -43.76 -11.00 1.45
CA GLN A 141 -45.21 -10.84 1.61
C GLN A 141 -45.92 -11.17 0.30
N LEU A 142 -46.96 -11.99 0.39
CA LEU A 142 -47.86 -12.31 -0.71
C LEU A 142 -49.26 -11.86 -0.33
N LYS A 143 -49.83 -10.99 -1.15
CA LYS A 143 -51.23 -10.57 -1.07
C LYS A 143 -51.96 -11.03 -2.33
N LEU A 144 -53.01 -11.81 -2.12
CA LEU A 144 -53.89 -12.31 -3.18
C LEU A 144 -55.30 -11.83 -2.88
N VAL A 145 -55.92 -11.16 -3.85
CA VAL A 145 -57.32 -10.77 -3.78
C VAL A 145 -58.04 -11.40 -4.96
N GLY A 146 -59.18 -12.00 -4.70
CA GLY A 146 -59.92 -12.72 -5.71
C GLY A 146 -61.35 -13.01 -5.31
N GLY A 147 -62.02 -13.77 -6.16
CA GLY A 147 -63.37 -14.23 -5.91
C GLY A 147 -63.51 -15.75 -6.08
N ALA A 148 -64.52 -16.32 -5.43
CA ALA A 148 -64.91 -17.72 -5.59
C ALA A 148 -66.43 -17.87 -5.67
N ILE A 149 -66.88 -18.86 -6.44
CA ILE A 149 -68.32 -19.19 -6.60
C ILE A 149 -68.85 -19.90 -5.34
N TYR A 150 -68.05 -20.80 -4.75
CA TYR A 150 -68.45 -21.56 -3.56
C TYR A 150 -67.43 -21.40 -2.42
N SER A 151 -67.90 -21.28 -1.16
CA SER A 151 -67.01 -21.12 0.01
C SER A 151 -66.06 -22.30 0.19
N LYS A 152 -66.47 -23.49 -0.22
CA LYS A 152 -65.68 -24.73 -0.13
C LYS A 152 -64.48 -24.74 -1.08
N ASP A 153 -64.50 -23.95 -2.15
CA ASP A 153 -63.46 -23.96 -3.18
C ASP A 153 -62.24 -23.13 -2.76
N ILE A 154 -62.40 -22.19 -1.81
CA ILE A 154 -61.31 -21.33 -1.31
C ILE A 154 -60.25 -22.16 -0.56
N PRO A 155 -60.60 -23.00 0.45
CA PRO A 155 -59.60 -23.82 1.14
C PRO A 155 -58.92 -24.83 0.22
N THR A 156 -59.67 -25.49 -0.67
CA THR A 156 -59.13 -26.48 -1.60
C THR A 156 -58.14 -25.87 -2.60
N TRP A 157 -58.44 -24.68 -3.10
CA TRP A 157 -57.53 -23.92 -3.96
C TRP A 157 -56.27 -23.49 -3.20
N LEU A 158 -56.43 -23.00 -1.96
CA LEU A 158 -55.31 -22.57 -1.12
C LEU A 158 -54.36 -23.73 -0.75
N GLU A 159 -54.90 -24.91 -0.46
CA GLU A 159 -54.10 -26.13 -0.24
C GLU A 159 -53.30 -26.52 -1.49
N GLY A 160 -53.90 -26.39 -2.68
CA GLY A 160 -53.22 -26.60 -3.95
C GLY A 160 -52.03 -25.65 -4.15
N LEU A 161 -52.22 -24.39 -3.77
CA LEU A 161 -51.18 -23.36 -3.84
C LEU A 161 -50.04 -23.63 -2.85
N SER A 162 -50.37 -24.07 -1.63
CA SER A 162 -49.43 -24.35 -0.53
C SER A 162 -48.51 -25.55 -0.80
N ARG A 163 -48.93 -26.48 -1.67
CA ARG A 163 -48.12 -27.63 -2.09
C ARG A 163 -46.99 -27.27 -3.07
N ASN A 164 -46.97 -26.05 -3.62
CA ASN A 164 -45.92 -25.63 -4.53
C ASN A 164 -44.66 -25.19 -3.77
N LYS A 165 -43.49 -25.68 -4.19
CA LYS A 165 -42.18 -25.40 -3.57
C LYS A 165 -41.85 -23.90 -3.44
N TYR A 166 -42.42 -23.05 -4.29
CA TYR A 166 -42.21 -21.60 -4.24
C TYR A 166 -43.07 -20.87 -3.19
N LEU A 167 -44.11 -21.53 -2.65
CA LEU A 167 -45.04 -20.98 -1.67
C LEU A 167 -45.13 -21.82 -0.39
N ALA A 168 -44.53 -23.01 -0.37
CA ALA A 168 -44.37 -23.86 0.80
C ALA A 168 -43.42 -23.21 1.82
N GLY A 169 -43.95 -22.81 2.98
CA GLY A 169 -43.19 -22.14 4.06
C GLY A 169 -43.56 -20.67 4.26
N GLN A 170 -44.51 -20.13 3.49
CA GLN A 170 -45.17 -18.87 3.80
C GLN A 170 -46.36 -19.14 4.73
N ASP A 171 -46.17 -18.99 6.05
CA ASP A 171 -47.23 -19.20 7.03
C ASP A 171 -48.32 -18.11 6.91
N PHE A 172 -49.52 -18.50 6.54
CA PHE A 172 -50.61 -17.56 6.27
C PHE A 172 -51.20 -17.01 7.56
N SER A 173 -51.18 -15.69 7.71
CA SER A 173 -51.55 -15.04 8.98
C SER A 173 -52.99 -14.51 9.02
N SER A 174 -53.62 -14.23 7.87
CA SER A 174 -55.01 -13.75 7.82
C SER A 174 -55.74 -14.11 6.52
N LEU A 175 -56.98 -14.60 6.66
CA LEU A 175 -57.94 -14.81 5.57
C LEU A 175 -59.21 -14.03 5.90
N GLU A 176 -59.53 -13.03 5.08
CA GLU A 176 -60.81 -12.31 5.16
C GLU A 176 -61.73 -12.78 4.04
N ILE A 177 -62.94 -13.22 4.38
CA ILE A 177 -63.98 -13.59 3.42
C ILE A 177 -65.15 -12.64 3.60
N LYS A 178 -65.52 -11.93 2.54
CA LYS A 178 -66.70 -11.06 2.50
C LYS A 178 -67.60 -11.52 1.36
N ARG A 179 -68.91 -11.58 1.60
CA ARG A 179 -69.89 -11.83 0.55
C ARG A 179 -70.23 -10.50 -0.12
N GLU A 180 -69.98 -10.40 -1.42
CA GLU A 180 -70.28 -9.21 -2.22
C GLU A 180 -71.12 -9.66 -3.40
N ASN A 181 -72.41 -9.31 -3.39
CA ASN A 181 -73.43 -9.78 -4.32
C ASN A 181 -73.56 -11.33 -4.32
N ASP A 182 -73.32 -11.97 -5.47
CA ASP A 182 -73.53 -13.40 -5.73
C ASP A 182 -72.24 -14.24 -5.58
N HIS A 183 -71.10 -13.58 -5.32
CA HIS A 183 -69.79 -14.23 -5.22
C HIS A 183 -69.10 -13.92 -3.87
N LEU A 184 -68.12 -14.75 -3.51
CA LEU A 184 -67.32 -14.55 -2.30
C LEU A 184 -66.03 -13.85 -2.66
N LYS A 185 -65.79 -12.67 -2.07
CA LYS A 185 -64.51 -11.98 -2.17
C LYS A 185 -63.61 -12.45 -1.04
N PHE A 186 -62.41 -12.88 -1.39
CA PHE A 186 -61.39 -13.23 -0.40
C PHE A 186 -60.21 -12.28 -0.51
N LEU A 187 -59.69 -11.89 0.65
CA LEU A 187 -58.40 -11.22 0.77
C LEU A 187 -57.50 -12.13 1.58
N PHE A 188 -56.34 -12.38 1.00
CA PHE A 188 -55.29 -13.21 1.57
C PHE A 188 -54.05 -12.36 1.75
N ASN A 189 -53.49 -12.37 2.96
CA ASN A 189 -52.25 -11.66 3.26
C ASN A 189 -51.35 -12.49 4.16
N ASN A 190 -50.07 -12.53 3.81
CA ASN A 190 -49.02 -13.06 4.67
C ASN A 190 -48.24 -11.90 5.29
N GLU A 191 -48.81 -11.29 6.33
CA GLU A 191 -48.11 -10.35 7.20
C GLU A 191 -47.82 -10.99 8.55
N LEU A 192 -46.54 -11.02 8.94
CA LEU A 192 -46.13 -11.29 10.31
C LEU A 192 -46.87 -10.32 11.24
N LYS A 193 -47.80 -10.84 12.05
CA LYS A 193 -48.46 -10.08 13.13
C LYS A 193 -47.41 -9.38 13.99
N GLN A 194 -47.21 -8.08 13.81
CA GLN A 194 -46.76 -7.25 14.90
C GLN A 194 -47.96 -7.03 15.81
N SER A 195 -47.93 -7.72 16.94
CA SER A 195 -48.83 -7.53 18.07
C SER A 195 -48.96 -6.04 18.39
N THR A 196 -50.14 -5.48 18.12
CA THR A 196 -50.58 -4.18 18.61
C THR A 196 -50.47 -4.16 20.13
N GLN A 197 -49.45 -3.49 20.67
CA GLN A 197 -49.39 -3.12 22.08
C GLN A 197 -49.55 -1.61 22.18
N GLN A 198 -50.83 -1.23 22.16
CA GLN A 198 -51.48 -0.18 22.93
C GLN A 198 -50.54 0.65 23.84
N VAL A 199 -50.27 1.89 23.45
CA VAL A 199 -49.95 2.97 24.38
C VAL A 199 -50.80 4.17 23.95
N LEU A 200 -51.84 4.44 24.75
CA LEU A 200 -52.66 5.65 24.68
C LEU A 200 -52.36 6.46 25.96
N PRO A 201 -52.66 7.76 25.93
CA PRO A 201 -51.75 8.91 25.93
C PRO A 201 -51.12 9.25 27.29
#